data_AF-A0A1N7EJD3-F1
#
_entry.id   AF-A0A1N7EJD3-F1
#
_cell.length_a   1.000
_cell.length_b   1.000
_cell.length_c   1.000
_cell.angle_alpha   90.00
_cell.angle_beta   90.00
_cell.angle_gamma   90.00
#
_symmetry.space_group_name_H-M   'P 1'
#
loop_
_entity.id
_entity.type
_entity.pdbx_description
1 polymer ?
#
loop_
_entity_poly.entity_id
_entity_poly.type
_entity_poly.pdbx_seq_one_letter_code
_entity_poly.pdbx_strand_id
1 'polypeptide(L)'
;MVLGFVIGVSDNMNNAVIESPSRNGNQKVFEIACFDRDGSQTRKFVVSKKTVIKILAIGLAILGLSEIGGDVLGKWAMQEKADSLRPTMEALAKNGQDEASLWLAKNYPETEAYRVAPLADKGMPEAMLYQGFNLARAGDKNGAMLWIEKSADAGNEKAVEIIKRDSKR
;
A
#
# COMPACT_ATOMS: atom_id res chain seq x y z
N MET A 1 -11.86 -5.75 3.49
CA MET A 1 -12.91 -4.99 2.77
C MET A 1 -12.69 -5.26 1.29
N VAL A 2 -13.54 -6.08 0.66
CA VAL A 2 -13.40 -6.49 -0.74
C VAL A 2 -13.82 -5.33 -1.63
N LEU A 3 -12.87 -4.68 -2.31
CA LEU A 3 -13.20 -3.74 -3.39
C LEU A 3 -13.44 -4.57 -4.66
N GLY A 4 -14.66 -5.08 -4.82
CA GLY A 4 -15.07 -5.72 -6.07
C GLY A 4 -15.36 -4.65 -7.11
N PHE A 5 -14.54 -4.55 -8.15
CA PHE A 5 -14.90 -3.78 -9.35
C PHE A 5 -15.62 -4.72 -10.32
N VAL A 6 -16.88 -4.39 -10.63
CA VAL A 6 -17.65 -5.08 -11.66
C VAL A 6 -17.29 -4.45 -12.99
N ILE A 7 -16.62 -5.20 -13.86
CA ILE A 7 -16.39 -4.78 -15.26
C ILE A 7 -17.40 -5.56 -16.11
N GLY A 8 -18.40 -4.88 -16.65
CA GLY A 8 -19.32 -5.45 -17.63
C GLY A 8 -18.62 -5.58 -18.97
N VAL A 9 -18.53 -6.80 -19.51
CA VAL A 9 -17.90 -7.06 -20.81
C VAL A 9 -18.89 -7.79 -21.70
N SER A 10 -19.55 -7.04 -22.59
CA SER A 10 -20.44 -7.49 -23.68
C SER A 10 -21.87 -7.92 -23.30
N ASP A 11 -22.81 -7.69 -24.22
CA ASP A 11 -24.28 -7.87 -24.11
C ASP A 11 -24.75 -9.30 -23.78
N ASN A 12 -23.84 -10.25 -23.60
CA ASN A 12 -24.12 -11.65 -23.29
C ASN A 12 -23.39 -12.18 -22.04
N MET A 13 -22.66 -11.33 -21.29
CA MET A 13 -22.04 -11.68 -20.00
C MET A 13 -22.14 -10.52 -19.00
N ASN A 14 -23.04 -10.64 -18.03
CA ASN A 14 -23.33 -9.57 -17.06
C ASN A 14 -22.61 -9.83 -15.73
N ASN A 15 -21.28 -9.70 -15.69
CA ASN A 15 -20.46 -9.31 -14.51
C ASN A 15 -19.20 -10.19 -14.36
N ALA A 16 -18.03 -9.56 -14.47
CA ALA A 16 -16.77 -10.11 -13.96
C ALA A 16 -16.41 -9.39 -12.66
N VAL A 17 -16.14 -10.14 -11.59
CA VAL A 17 -15.70 -9.63 -10.29
C VAL A 17 -14.21 -9.90 -10.15
N ILE A 18 -13.43 -8.85 -9.90
CA ILE A 18 -12.03 -8.97 -9.51
C ILE A 18 -11.98 -9.11 -7.99
N GLU A 19 -11.60 -10.29 -7.51
CA GLU A 19 -11.43 -10.55 -6.08
C GLU A 19 -10.07 -10.04 -5.59
N SER A 20 -9.97 -9.88 -4.26
CA SER A 20 -8.78 -9.35 -3.60
C SER A 20 -7.53 -10.18 -3.93
N PRO A 21 -6.33 -9.58 -3.97
CA PRO A 21 -5.11 -10.30 -4.36
C PRO A 21 -4.86 -11.51 -3.45
N SER A 22 -4.79 -12.69 -4.06
CA SER A 22 -4.39 -13.95 -3.43
C SER A 22 -2.89 -14.19 -3.64
N ARG A 23 -2.25 -14.94 -2.74
CA ARG A 23 -0.84 -15.34 -2.88
C ARG A 23 -0.77 -16.70 -3.57
N ASN A 24 -0.15 -16.75 -4.75
CA ASN A 24 0.34 -17.99 -5.36
C ASN A 24 1.88 -17.94 -5.35
N GLY A 25 2.50 -18.60 -4.36
CA GLY A 25 3.94 -18.46 -4.09
C GLY A 25 4.34 -17.02 -3.75
N ASN A 26 5.41 -16.51 -4.37
CA ASN A 26 5.89 -15.13 -4.18
C ASN A 26 5.15 -14.07 -5.02
N GLN A 27 4.16 -14.48 -5.82
CA GLN A 27 3.47 -13.57 -6.74
C GLN A 27 2.06 -13.23 -6.23
N LYS A 28 1.76 -11.92 -6.11
CA LYS A 28 0.38 -11.46 -5.92
C LYS A 28 -0.39 -11.71 -7.22
N VAL A 29 -1.31 -12.65 -7.20
CA VAL A 29 -2.21 -12.98 -8.32
C VAL A 29 -3.61 -12.48 -8.01
N PHE A 30 -4.34 -12.08 -9.05
CA PHE A 30 -5.73 -11.66 -8.92
C PHE A 30 -6.61 -12.74 -9.51
N GLU A 31 -7.67 -13.07 -8.80
CA GLU A 31 -8.68 -14.01 -9.26
C GLU A 31 -9.83 -13.22 -9.86
N ILE A 32 -10.11 -13.48 -11.13
CA ILE A 32 -11.28 -12.93 -11.82
C ILE A 32 -12.30 -14.06 -11.93
N ALA A 33 -13.44 -13.87 -11.27
CA ALA A 33 -14.58 -14.77 -11.36
C ALA A 33 -15.62 -14.19 -12.32
N CYS A 34 -16.02 -14.99 -13.30
CA CYS A 34 -17.13 -14.69 -14.21
C CYS A 34 -18.39 -15.35 -13.67
N PHE A 35 -19.48 -14.60 -13.61
CA PHE A 35 -20.77 -15.08 -13.13
C PHE A 35 -21.82 -15.07 -14.25
N ASP A 36 -22.68 -16.09 -14.26
CA ASP A 36 -23.87 -16.12 -15.12
C ASP A 36 -25.01 -15.30 -14.48
N ARG A 37 -26.10 -15.13 -15.23
CA ARG A 37 -27.26 -14.30 -14.84
C ARG A 37 -27.99 -14.81 -13.59
N ASP A 38 -27.83 -16.09 -13.27
CA ASP A 38 -28.37 -16.74 -12.07
C ASP A 38 -27.42 -16.61 -10.85
N GLY A 39 -26.27 -15.96 -11.02
CA GLY A 39 -25.25 -15.80 -9.99
C GLY A 39 -24.31 -17.00 -9.84
N SER A 40 -24.42 -18.02 -10.71
CA SER A 40 -23.50 -19.15 -10.70
C SER A 40 -22.13 -18.76 -11.28
N GLN A 41 -21.05 -19.19 -10.62
CA GLN A 41 -19.70 -18.96 -11.10
C GLN A 41 -19.40 -19.92 -12.27
N THR A 42 -19.10 -19.36 -13.45
CA THR A 42 -18.89 -20.16 -14.66
C THR A 42 -17.41 -20.40 -14.95
N ARG A 43 -16.56 -19.40 -14.70
CA ARG A 43 -15.11 -19.48 -14.94
C ARG A 43 -14.33 -18.70 -13.91
N LYS A 44 -13.13 -19.20 -13.60
CA LYS A 44 -12.15 -18.55 -12.73
C LYS A 44 -10.85 -18.40 -13.50
N PHE A 45 -10.37 -17.17 -13.61
CA PHE A 45 -9.07 -16.86 -14.22
C PHE A 45 -8.13 -16.35 -13.15
N VAL A 46 -6.95 -16.98 -13.06
CA VAL A 46 -5.84 -16.45 -12.27
C VAL A 46 -5.02 -15.56 -13.20
N VAL A 47 -5.03 -14.26 -12.95
CA VAL A 47 -4.36 -13.29 -13.80
C VAL A 47 -3.28 -12.53 -13.03
N SER A 48 -2.24 -12.14 -13.76
CA SER A 48 -1.16 -11.33 -13.19
C SER A 48 -1.63 -9.90 -12.93
N LYS A 49 -1.01 -9.23 -11.95
CA LYS A 49 -1.18 -7.78 -11.71
C LYS A 49 -1.05 -6.96 -13.01
N LYS A 50 -0.09 -7.30 -13.89
CA LYS A 50 0.14 -6.62 -15.18
C LYS A 50 -1.04 -6.78 -16.15
N THR A 51 -1.70 -7.94 -16.12
CA THR A 51 -2.90 -8.21 -16.93
C THR A 51 -4.09 -7.42 -16.38
N VAL A 52 -4.26 -7.34 -15.07
CA VAL A 52 -5.31 -6.52 -14.43
C VAL A 52 -5.13 -5.05 -14.77
N ILE A 53 -3.92 -4.49 -14.69
CA ILE A 53 -3.61 -3.11 -15.10
C ILE A 53 -4.12 -2.85 -16.52
N LYS A 54 -3.79 -3.74 -17.46
CA LYS A 54 -4.20 -3.59 -18.87
C LYS A 54 -5.71 -3.59 -19.03
N ILE A 55 -6.41 -4.52 -18.37
CA ILE A 55 -7.87 -4.60 -18.40
C ILE A 55 -8.50 -3.33 -17.81
N LEU A 56 -7.99 -2.85 -16.68
CA LEU A 56 -8.49 -1.64 -16.02
C LEU A 56 -8.22 -0.39 -16.87
N ALA A 57 -7.04 -0.27 -17.47
CA ALA A 57 -6.71 0.85 -18.36
C ALA A 57 -7.60 0.87 -19.61
N ILE A 58 -7.87 -0.29 -20.21
CA ILE A 58 -8.79 -0.41 -21.35
C ILE A 58 -10.23 -0.05 -20.93
N GLY A 59 -10.70 -0.59 -19.80
CA GLY A 59 -12.05 -0.29 -19.28
C GLY A 59 -12.25 1.19 -18.94
N LEU A 60 -11.27 1.83 -18.31
CA LEU A 60 -11.31 3.26 -17.99
C LEU A 60 -11.26 4.15 -19.24
N ALA A 61 -10.52 3.73 -20.28
CA ALA A 61 -10.49 4.41 -21.57
C ALA A 61 -11.83 4.33 -22.32
N ILE A 62 -12.51 3.18 -22.27
CA ILE A 62 -13.86 2.99 -22.85
C ILE A 62 -14.91 3.85 -22.11
N LEU A 63 -14.79 3.97 -20.79
CA LEU A 63 -15.76 4.67 -19.94
C LEU A 63 -15.48 6.18 -19.74
N GLY A 64 -14.41 6.72 -20.33
CA GLY A 64 -14.03 8.13 -20.18
C GLY A 64 -13.60 8.54 -18.77
N LEU A 65 -13.23 7.58 -17.92
CA LEU A 65 -12.85 7.79 -16.51
C LEU A 65 -11.32 7.83 -16.32
N SER A 66 -10.59 8.43 -17.26
CA SER A 66 -9.12 8.46 -17.29
C SER A 66 -8.48 9.16 -16.08
N GLU A 67 -9.18 10.11 -15.45
CA GLU A 67 -8.69 10.87 -14.30
C GLU A 67 -8.55 10.00 -13.03
N ILE A 68 -9.39 8.98 -12.85
CA ILE A 68 -9.35 8.07 -11.70
C ILE A 68 -8.24 7.02 -11.86
N GLY A 69 -7.84 6.71 -13.10
CA GLY A 69 -6.83 5.72 -13.43
C GLY A 69 -5.40 6.11 -13.08
N GLY A 70 -5.06 7.41 -13.18
CA GLY A 70 -3.70 7.92 -12.98
C GLY A 70 -3.14 7.63 -11.58
N ASP A 71 -3.93 7.86 -10.54
CA ASP A 71 -3.51 7.69 -9.14
C ASP A 71 -3.29 6.22 -8.76
N VAL A 72 -4.14 5.32 -9.26
CA VAL A 72 -4.01 3.88 -9.01
C VAL A 72 -2.81 3.31 -9.74
N LEU A 73 -2.65 3.66 -11.02
CA LEU A 73 -1.51 3.22 -11.84
C LEU A 73 -0.18 3.76 -11.31
N GLY A 74 -0.15 5.03 -10.87
CA GLY A 74 1.03 5.64 -10.24
C GLY A 74 1.46 4.91 -8.96
N LYS A 75 0.52 4.62 -8.05
CA LYS A 75 0.79 3.81 -6.84
C LYS A 75 1.32 2.42 -7.19
N TRP A 76 0.79 1.79 -8.24
CA TRP A 76 1.24 0.46 -8.65
C TRP A 76 2.63 0.47 -9.26
N ALA A 77 2.99 1.49 -10.05
CA ALA A 77 4.32 1.68 -10.60
C ALA A 77 5.36 1.95 -9.51
N MET A 78 5.02 2.78 -8.51
CA MET A 78 5.87 2.99 -7.34
C MET A 78 6.08 1.70 -6.54
N GLN A 79 5.01 0.91 -6.36
CA GLN A 79 5.11 -0.39 -5.69
C GLN A 79 5.99 -1.37 -6.48
N GLU A 80 5.89 -1.44 -7.82
CA GLU A 80 6.74 -2.33 -8.63
C GLU A 80 8.23 -1.97 -8.48
N LYS A 81 8.54 -0.67 -8.42
CA LYS A 81 9.92 -0.20 -8.14
C LYS A 81 10.36 -0.54 -6.71
N ALA A 82 9.48 -0.43 -5.72
CA ALA A 82 9.80 -0.86 -4.37
C ALA A 82 10.02 -2.38 -4.30
N ASP A 83 9.18 -3.16 -4.99
CA ASP A 83 9.24 -4.62 -5.01
C ASP A 83 10.56 -5.09 -5.65
N SER A 84 11.05 -4.40 -6.68
CA SER A 84 12.35 -4.72 -7.30
C SER A 84 13.55 -4.40 -6.42
N LEU A 85 13.47 -3.35 -5.59
CA LEU A 85 14.54 -2.97 -4.65
C LEU A 85 14.50 -3.74 -3.32
N ARG A 86 13.39 -4.43 -3.03
CA ARG A 86 13.19 -5.12 -1.76
C ARG A 86 14.32 -6.08 -1.39
N PRO A 87 14.80 -6.99 -2.26
CA PRO A 87 15.86 -7.94 -1.87
C PRO A 87 17.16 -7.24 -1.47
N THR A 88 17.51 -6.16 -2.18
CA THR A 88 18.67 -5.33 -1.84
C THR A 88 18.50 -4.67 -0.49
N MET A 89 17.33 -4.08 -0.23
CA MET A 89 17.05 -3.42 1.05
C MET A 89 17.02 -4.41 2.22
N GLU A 90 16.50 -5.62 2.02
CA GLU A 90 16.57 -6.70 3.01
C GLU A 90 18.01 -7.12 3.32
N ALA A 91 18.86 -7.24 2.30
CA ALA A 91 20.28 -7.55 2.49
C ALA A 91 21.03 -6.44 3.25
N LEU A 92 20.79 -5.17 2.89
CA LEU A 92 21.38 -4.02 3.57
C LEU A 92 20.91 -3.91 5.03
N ALA A 93 19.61 -4.10 5.28
CA ALA A 93 19.05 -4.11 6.62
C ALA A 93 19.65 -5.24 7.48
N LYS A 94 19.85 -6.43 6.91
CA LYS A 94 20.51 -7.55 7.59
C LYS A 94 21.96 -7.24 7.99
N ASN A 95 22.64 -6.39 7.20
CA ASN A 95 23.98 -5.91 7.50
C ASN A 95 23.99 -4.71 8.46
N GLY A 96 22.87 -4.38 9.09
CA GLY A 96 22.78 -3.31 10.09
C GLY A 96 22.61 -1.90 9.51
N GLN A 97 22.28 -1.76 8.23
CA GLN A 97 21.95 -0.45 7.67
C GLN A 97 20.54 -0.03 8.11
N ASP A 98 20.51 0.94 9.02
CA ASP A 98 19.30 1.43 9.65
C ASP A 98 18.37 2.13 8.64
N GLU A 99 18.92 2.85 7.66
CA GLU A 99 18.16 3.49 6.58
C GLU A 99 17.43 2.47 5.70
N ALA A 100 18.04 1.31 5.46
CA ALA A 100 17.41 0.23 4.69
C ALA A 100 16.25 -0.40 5.48
N SER A 101 16.42 -0.58 6.80
CA SER A 101 15.35 -1.03 7.70
C SER A 101 14.19 -0.03 7.75
N LEU A 102 14.49 1.27 7.84
CA LEU A 102 13.48 2.33 7.79
C LEU A 102 12.78 2.36 6.43
N TRP A 103 13.53 2.23 5.33
CA TRP A 103 12.96 2.17 3.99
C TRP A 103 11.98 1.00 3.83
N LEU A 104 12.33 -0.20 4.34
CA LEU A 104 11.44 -1.36 4.32
C LEU A 104 10.15 -1.09 5.09
N ALA A 105 10.25 -0.54 6.30
CA ALA A 105 9.07 -0.19 7.09
C ALA A 105 8.14 0.82 6.39
N LYS A 106 8.71 1.80 5.70
CA LYS A 106 7.97 2.85 4.98
C LYS A 106 7.22 2.30 3.77
N ASN A 107 7.84 1.40 3.01
CA ASN A 107 7.28 0.86 1.77
C ASN A 107 6.41 -0.39 1.99
N TYR A 108 6.57 -1.07 3.13
CA TYR A 108 5.82 -2.29 3.48
C TYR A 108 5.27 -2.21 4.92
N PRO A 109 4.47 -1.18 5.27
CA PRO A 109 4.03 -0.97 6.65
C PRO A 109 3.15 -2.09 7.21
N GLU A 110 2.53 -2.91 6.36
CA GLU A 110 1.74 -4.07 6.81
C GLU A 110 2.61 -5.22 7.34
N THR A 111 3.83 -5.37 6.84
CA THR A 111 4.70 -6.50 7.18
C THR A 111 6.00 -6.10 7.87
N GLU A 112 6.49 -4.88 7.65
CA GLU A 112 7.82 -4.44 8.10
C GLU A 112 7.74 -3.30 9.13
N ALA A 113 6.55 -2.86 9.58
CA ALA A 113 6.41 -1.77 10.55
C ALA A 113 7.15 -2.03 11.88
N TYR A 114 7.35 -3.29 12.24
CA TYR A 114 8.10 -3.68 13.45
C TYR A 114 9.55 -3.17 13.46
N ARG A 115 10.13 -2.85 12.29
CA ARG A 115 11.50 -2.33 12.18
C ARG A 115 11.65 -0.90 12.68
N VAL A 116 10.54 -0.17 12.86
CA VAL A 116 10.57 1.25 13.21
C VAL A 116 10.96 1.47 14.66
N ALA A 117 10.40 0.71 15.60
CA ALA A 117 10.59 0.97 17.03
C ALA A 117 12.07 0.98 17.45
N PRO A 118 12.92 -0.01 17.09
CA PRO A 118 14.34 0.01 17.44
C PRO A 118 15.09 1.23 16.89
N LEU A 119 14.69 1.74 15.71
CA LEU A 119 15.31 2.91 15.08
C LEU A 119 14.85 4.21 15.73
N ALA A 120 13.59 4.28 16.13
CA ALA A 120 13.05 5.39 16.91
C ALA A 120 13.73 5.49 18.27
N ASP A 121 13.96 4.35 18.93
CA ASP A 121 14.68 4.27 20.21
C ASP A 121 16.15 4.72 20.09
N LYS A 122 16.78 4.50 18.92
CA LYS A 122 18.13 5.02 18.60
C LYS A 122 18.18 6.54 18.37
N GLY A 123 17.03 7.21 18.37
CA GLY A 123 17.00 8.66 18.17
C GLY A 123 16.78 9.12 16.73
N MET A 124 16.54 8.21 15.77
CA MET A 124 16.40 8.60 14.37
C MET A 124 15.11 9.41 14.15
N PRO A 125 15.17 10.71 13.75
CA PRO A 125 14.00 11.58 13.72
C PRO A 125 12.89 11.05 12.81
N GLU A 126 13.25 10.52 11.63
CA GLU A 126 12.26 9.95 10.72
C GLU A 126 11.64 8.66 11.25
N ALA A 127 12.39 7.81 11.95
CA ALA A 127 11.81 6.61 12.58
C ALA A 127 10.84 6.97 13.71
N MET A 128 11.15 7.98 14.52
CA MET A 128 10.24 8.49 15.55
C MET A 128 8.89 8.93 14.95
N LEU A 129 8.90 9.66 13.83
CA LEU A 129 7.67 10.06 13.14
C LEU A 129 6.84 8.83 12.72
N TYR A 130 7.48 7.83 12.11
CA TYR A 130 6.80 6.62 11.69
C TYR A 130 6.34 5.75 12.87
N GLN A 131 7.00 5.82 14.02
CA GLN A 131 6.53 5.17 15.24
C GLN A 131 5.23 5.81 15.72
N GLY A 132 5.15 7.15 15.66
CA GLY A 132 3.91 7.89 15.90
C GLY A 132 2.78 7.43 14.98
N PHE A 133 3.06 7.30 13.67
CA PHE A 133 2.06 6.79 12.71
C PHE A 133 1.61 5.35 12.98
N ASN A 134 2.51 4.48 13.43
CA ASN A 134 2.16 3.10 13.77
C ASN A 134 1.24 3.04 14.99
N LEU A 135 1.52 3.83 16.02
CA LEU A 135 0.67 3.94 17.22
C LEU A 135 -0.69 4.52 16.90
N ALA A 136 -0.75 5.57 16.07
CA ALA A 136 -2.02 6.16 15.63
C ALA A 136 -2.88 5.13 14.88
N ARG A 137 -2.25 4.30 14.02
CA ARG A 137 -2.93 3.20 13.31
C ARG A 137 -3.43 2.11 14.25
N ALA A 138 -2.71 1.86 15.35
CA ALA A 138 -3.12 0.96 16.42
C ALA A 138 -4.18 1.57 17.37
N GLY A 139 -4.52 2.86 17.20
CA GLY A 139 -5.49 3.57 18.02
C GLY A 139 -4.92 4.29 19.24
N ASP A 140 -3.62 4.16 19.52
CA ASP A 140 -2.94 4.89 20.60
C ASP A 140 -2.57 6.30 20.15
N LYS A 141 -3.53 7.23 20.27
CA LYS A 141 -3.35 8.63 19.88
C LYS A 141 -2.36 9.38 20.76
N ASN A 142 -2.34 9.08 22.06
CA ASN A 142 -1.46 9.77 23.00
C ASN A 142 -0.01 9.34 22.79
N GLY A 143 0.23 8.03 22.67
CA GLY A 143 1.53 7.50 22.30
C GLY A 143 1.98 8.00 20.92
N ALA A 144 1.05 8.09 19.96
CA ALA A 144 1.35 8.66 18.65
C ALA A 144 1.88 10.10 18.73
N MET A 145 1.16 10.97 19.45
CA MET A 145 1.56 12.37 19.57
C MET A 145 2.90 12.51 20.29
N LEU A 146 3.14 11.74 21.35
CA LEU A 146 4.41 11.74 22.07
C LEU A 146 5.60 11.44 21.13
N TRP A 147 5.46 10.47 20.23
CA TRP A 147 6.53 10.15 19.28
C TRP A 147 6.67 11.18 18.15
N ILE A 148 5.58 11.83 17.75
CA ILE A 148 5.61 12.93 16.78
C ILE A 148 6.30 14.16 17.38
N GLU A 149 6.03 14.49 18.64
CA GLU A 149 6.72 15.56 19.39
C GLU A 149 8.22 15.30 19.47
N LYS A 150 8.62 14.11 19.92
CA LYS A 150 10.04 13.71 19.94
C LYS A 150 10.71 13.83 18.57
N SER A 151 10.00 13.44 17.51
CA SER A 151 10.49 13.57 16.13
C SER A 151 10.71 15.04 15.73
N ALA A 152 9.78 15.92 16.10
CA ALA A 152 9.87 17.35 15.84
C ALA A 152 11.00 18.01 16.63
N ASP A 153 11.15 17.65 17.91
CA ASP A 153 12.26 18.11 18.76
C ASP A 153 13.62 17.67 18.20
N ALA A 154 13.67 16.49 17.57
CA ALA A 154 14.84 15.98 16.87
C ALA A 154 15.03 16.58 15.45
N GLY A 155 14.24 17.61 15.09
CA GLY A 155 14.40 18.37 13.85
C GLY A 155 13.69 17.80 12.62
N ASN A 156 12.76 16.85 12.78
CA ASN A 156 11.99 16.36 11.64
C ASN A 156 10.97 17.40 11.17
N GLU A 157 11.18 17.98 9.99
CA GLU A 157 10.33 19.05 9.44
C GLU A 157 8.87 18.65 9.26
N LYS A 158 8.59 17.40 8.87
CA LYS A 158 7.22 16.90 8.72
C LYS A 158 6.51 16.79 10.07
N ALA A 159 7.23 16.35 11.10
CA ALA A 159 6.70 16.30 12.45
C ALA A 159 6.39 17.71 12.99
N VAL A 160 7.31 18.66 12.79
CA VAL A 160 7.08 20.08 13.13
C VAL A 160 5.84 20.63 12.42
N GLU A 161 5.67 20.30 11.13
CA GLU A 161 4.49 20.72 10.38
C GLU A 161 3.18 20.13 10.92
N ILE A 162 3.19 18.84 11.29
CA ILE A 162 2.03 18.16 11.90
C ILE A 162 1.63 18.86 13.19
N ILE A 163 2.58 19.11 14.10
CA ILE A 163 2.32 19.78 15.39
C ILE A 163 1.77 21.19 15.16
N LYS A 164 2.33 21.94 14.20
CA LYS A 164 1.84 23.28 13.84
C LYS A 164 0.41 23.30 13.31
N ARG A 165 -0.04 22.22 12.65
CA ARG A 165 -1.44 22.11 12.19
C ARG A 165 -2.36 21.72 13.33
N ASP A 166 -1.90 20.87 14.24
CA ASP A 166 -2.69 20.43 15.39
C ASP A 166 -2.92 21.56 16.40
N SER A 167 -1.90 22.39 16.67
CA SER A 167 -2.01 23.55 17.56
C SER A 167 -2.95 24.66 17.09
N LYS A 168 -3.44 24.58 15.84
CA LYS A 168 -4.39 25.52 15.24
C LYS A 168 -5.83 25.00 15.23
N ARG A 169 -6.09 23.77 15.68
CA ARG A 169 -7.43 23.17 15.80
C ARG A 169 -8.02 23.39 17.17
#